data_AF-A0A2V2BX39-F1
#
_entry.id   AF-A0A2V2BX39-F1
#
_cell.length_a   1.000
_cell.length_b   1.000
_cell.length_c   1.000
_cell.angle_alpha   90.00
_cell.angle_beta   90.00
_cell.angle_gamma   90.00
#
_symmetry.space_group_name_H-M   'P 1'
#
loop_
_entity.id
_entity.type
_entity.pdbx_description
1 polymer ?
#
loop_
_entity_poly.entity_id
_entity_poly.type
_entity_poly.pdbx_seq_one_letter_code
_entity_poly.pdbx_strand_id
1 'polypeptide(L)'
;MLEKSRRLKNINFGFQMDEFYSDNFFDGNAPIGWSERDWFDYLKKSEREISKFASVYSVNRLRGKSLDEIATIAGWPIPKAGDEYFEESDAEFSDEPWTLLNHPVYIITRGLMRCLQEHLGRVIAETQISPSLVWDISKTIGETSFFMALGANSTDLSEDLLARCNYKMAAVKLNEIMAKLSEIETPASIQGAERMRRINAIVFDLRQLCLNLAEESAAKPNNL
;
A
#
# COMPACT_ATOMS: atom_id res chain seq x y z
N MET A 1 -10.21 -55.10 -20.38
CA MET A 1 -11.60 -54.87 -19.90
C MET A 1 -11.48 -54.53 -18.42
N LEU A 2 -11.62 -53.30 -17.91
CA LEU A 2 -12.42 -52.14 -18.28
C LEU A 2 -11.66 -50.84 -17.97
N GLU A 3 -11.69 -49.93 -18.93
CA GLU A 3 -11.22 -48.56 -18.87
C GLU A 3 -12.35 -47.69 -18.28
N LYS A 4 -12.17 -47.10 -17.09
CA LYS A 4 -13.14 -46.15 -16.52
C LYS A 4 -12.72 -44.72 -16.86
N SER A 5 -13.20 -44.27 -18.00
CA SER A 5 -13.24 -42.86 -18.43
C SER A 5 -14.00 -42.00 -17.41
N ARG A 6 -13.29 -41.17 -16.63
CA ARG A 6 -13.89 -40.02 -15.92
C ARG A 6 -13.90 -38.82 -16.86
N ARG A 7 -15.06 -38.50 -17.44
CA ARG A 7 -15.31 -37.19 -18.04
C ARG A 7 -15.33 -36.15 -16.93
N LEU A 8 -14.33 -35.26 -16.91
CA LEU A 8 -14.40 -34.01 -16.16
C LEU A 8 -15.51 -33.17 -16.80
N LYS A 9 -16.58 -32.89 -16.04
CA LYS A 9 -17.55 -31.87 -16.43
C LYS A 9 -16.81 -30.53 -16.38
N ASN A 10 -16.73 -29.84 -17.51
CA ASN A 10 -16.38 -28.42 -17.54
C ASN A 10 -17.38 -27.69 -16.66
N ILE A 11 -16.95 -27.27 -15.47
CA ILE A 11 -17.71 -26.35 -14.64
C ILE A 11 -17.56 -24.99 -15.29
N ASN A 12 -18.63 -24.56 -15.96
CA ASN A 12 -18.69 -23.28 -16.61
C ASN A 12 -18.87 -22.20 -15.53
N PHE A 13 -17.78 -21.61 -15.06
CA PHE A 13 -17.79 -20.51 -14.08
C PHE A 13 -18.29 -19.17 -14.66
N GLY A 14 -18.63 -19.12 -15.95
CA GLY A 14 -18.96 -17.88 -16.66
C GLY A 14 -20.39 -17.36 -16.52
N PHE A 15 -21.34 -18.13 -15.95
CA PHE A 15 -22.76 -17.75 -15.95
C PHE A 15 -23.31 -17.27 -14.60
N GLN A 16 -22.60 -17.49 -13.50
CA GLN A 16 -23.09 -17.14 -12.15
C GLN A 16 -22.56 -15.81 -11.63
N MET A 17 -21.55 -15.25 -12.30
CA MET A 17 -20.99 -13.94 -12.00
C MET A 17 -22.02 -12.88 -12.44
N ASP A 18 -22.36 -12.81 -13.73
CA ASP A 18 -23.19 -11.75 -14.33
C ASP A 18 -24.58 -11.56 -13.71
N GLU A 19 -25.21 -12.60 -13.14
CA GLU A 19 -26.49 -12.47 -12.42
C GLU A 19 -26.34 -11.78 -11.06
N PHE A 20 -25.22 -12.00 -10.36
CA PHE A 20 -24.93 -11.36 -9.07
C PHE A 20 -24.57 -9.87 -9.22
N TYR A 21 -24.03 -9.46 -10.38
CA TYR A 21 -23.69 -8.07 -10.71
C TYR A 21 -24.77 -7.34 -11.52
N SER A 22 -25.98 -7.90 -11.64
CA SER A 22 -27.05 -7.22 -12.37
C SER A 22 -27.74 -6.21 -11.46
N ASP A 23 -27.85 -4.95 -11.94
CA ASP A 23 -28.58 -3.86 -11.29
C ASP A 23 -30.06 -4.22 -10.99
N ASN A 24 -30.56 -5.31 -11.57
CA ASN A 24 -31.91 -5.84 -11.40
C ASN A 24 -32.15 -6.54 -10.04
N PHE A 25 -31.14 -6.69 -9.17
CA PHE A 25 -31.34 -7.22 -7.82
C PHE A 25 -31.98 -6.19 -6.86
N PHE A 26 -31.81 -4.88 -7.12
CA PHE A 26 -32.41 -3.83 -6.31
C PHE A 26 -33.72 -3.35 -6.92
N ASP A 27 -34.82 -3.80 -6.33
CA ASP A 27 -36.19 -3.39 -6.67
C ASP A 27 -36.38 -1.86 -6.49
N GLY A 28 -36.74 -1.17 -7.58
CA GLY A 28 -37.48 0.10 -7.59
C GLY A 28 -36.82 1.39 -7.07
N ASN A 29 -35.64 1.35 -6.43
CA ASN A 29 -34.92 2.53 -5.97
C ASN A 29 -33.44 2.42 -6.38
N ALA A 30 -33.12 2.79 -7.62
CA ALA A 30 -31.73 2.99 -8.01
C ALA A 30 -31.13 4.08 -7.10
N PRO A 31 -30.05 3.81 -6.35
CA PRO A 31 -29.49 4.78 -5.44
C PRO A 31 -28.96 5.99 -6.23
N ILE A 32 -29.22 7.20 -5.74
CA ILE A 32 -28.52 8.41 -6.19
C ILE A 32 -27.07 8.26 -5.71
N GLY A 33 -26.15 7.90 -6.60
CA GLY A 33 -24.74 7.69 -6.26
C GLY A 33 -24.04 6.67 -7.17
N TRP A 34 -22.84 6.26 -6.74
CA TRP A 34 -22.04 5.23 -7.41
C TRP A 34 -22.70 3.86 -7.32
N SER A 35 -22.81 3.16 -8.44
CA SER A 35 -23.22 1.76 -8.49
C SER A 35 -22.13 0.83 -7.93
N GLU A 36 -22.47 -0.42 -7.63
CA GLU A 36 -21.47 -1.43 -7.22
C GLU A 36 -20.40 -1.63 -8.29
N ARG A 37 -20.77 -1.56 -9.58
CA ARG A 37 -19.82 -1.62 -10.68
C ARG A 37 -18.83 -0.45 -10.65
N ASP A 38 -19.31 0.77 -10.38
CA ASP A 38 -18.45 1.94 -10.24
C ASP A 38 -17.46 1.74 -9.09
N TRP A 39 -17.93 1.20 -7.96
CA TRP A 39 -17.05 0.84 -6.84
C TRP A 39 -16.06 -0.27 -7.19
N PHE A 40 -16.43 -1.24 -8.01
CA PHE A 40 -15.47 -2.27 -8.44
C PHE A 40 -14.38 -1.69 -9.34
N ASP A 41 -14.74 -0.79 -10.25
CA ASP A 41 -13.77 -0.10 -11.11
C ASP A 41 -12.91 0.89 -10.31
N TYR A 42 -13.47 1.51 -9.26
CA TYR A 42 -12.74 2.28 -8.24
C TYR A 42 -11.62 1.49 -7.59
N LEU A 43 -11.93 0.26 -7.12
CA LEU A 43 -10.95 -0.61 -6.47
C LEU A 43 -9.79 -0.94 -7.40
N LYS A 44 -10.09 -1.30 -8.66
CA LYS A 44 -9.05 -1.56 -9.67
C LYS A 44 -8.21 -0.32 -9.94
N LYS A 45 -8.82 0.85 -9.98
CA LYS A 45 -8.14 2.13 -10.18
C LYS A 45 -7.17 2.44 -9.04
N SER A 46 -7.56 2.25 -7.78
CA SER A 46 -6.65 2.40 -6.63
C SER A 46 -5.45 1.46 -6.74
N GLU A 47 -5.67 0.19 -7.12
CA GLU A 47 -4.57 -0.76 -7.35
C GLU A 47 -3.66 -0.37 -8.54
N ARG A 48 -4.19 0.28 -9.59
CA ARG A 48 -3.40 0.87 -10.68
C ARG A 48 -2.53 2.02 -10.18
N GLU A 49 -3.08 2.94 -9.39
CA GLU A 49 -2.32 4.07 -8.84
C GLU A 49 -1.23 3.63 -7.85
N ILE A 50 -1.48 2.60 -7.03
CA ILE A 50 -0.44 1.97 -6.19
C ILE A 50 0.69 1.39 -7.06
N SER A 51 0.35 0.71 -8.17
CA SER A 51 1.34 0.14 -9.10
C SER A 51 2.16 1.21 -9.84
N LYS A 52 1.48 2.28 -10.26
CA LYS A 52 2.10 3.46 -10.87
C LYS A 52 3.07 4.12 -9.89
N PHE A 53 2.65 4.37 -8.65
CA PHE A 53 3.53 4.91 -7.61
C PHE A 53 4.77 4.05 -7.40
N ALA A 54 4.61 2.73 -7.22
CA ALA A 54 5.72 1.79 -7.04
C ALA A 54 6.75 1.86 -8.19
N SER A 55 6.27 1.99 -9.43
CA SER A 55 7.11 2.14 -10.62
C SER A 55 7.84 3.48 -10.65
N VAL A 56 7.13 4.58 -10.37
CA VAL A 56 7.71 5.94 -10.30
C VAL A 56 8.78 6.00 -9.20
N TYR A 57 8.51 5.42 -8.03
CA TYR A 57 9.46 5.34 -6.93
C TYR A 57 10.72 4.57 -7.32
N SER A 58 10.58 3.37 -7.87
CA SER A 58 11.71 2.51 -8.24
C SER A 58 12.69 3.18 -9.21
N VAL A 59 12.18 3.98 -10.16
CA VAL A 59 13.00 4.70 -11.15
C VAL A 59 13.63 5.96 -10.54
N ASN A 60 12.84 6.77 -9.83
CA ASN A 60 13.30 8.08 -9.37
C ASN A 60 14.18 8.01 -8.12
N ARG A 61 13.98 7.01 -7.26
CA ARG A 61 14.84 6.82 -6.09
C ARG A 61 16.28 6.51 -6.48
N LEU A 62 16.48 5.78 -7.58
CA LEU A 62 17.80 5.55 -8.16
C LEU A 62 18.46 6.81 -8.73
N ARG A 63 17.64 7.79 -9.12
CA ARG A 63 18.11 9.11 -9.56
C ARG A 63 18.39 10.05 -8.39
N GLY A 64 18.32 9.57 -7.15
CA GLY A 64 18.61 10.34 -5.95
C GLY A 64 17.51 11.27 -5.49
N LYS A 65 16.29 11.17 -6.07
CA LYS A 65 15.15 11.99 -5.61
C LYS A 65 14.67 11.55 -4.23
N SER A 66 14.23 12.52 -3.45
CA SER A 66 13.57 12.32 -2.15
C SER A 66 12.17 11.73 -2.32
N LEU A 67 11.62 11.16 -1.24
CA LEU A 67 10.26 10.62 -1.26
C LEU A 67 9.21 11.70 -1.58
N ASP A 68 9.39 12.92 -1.07
CA ASP A 68 8.48 14.06 -1.31
C ASP A 68 8.41 14.46 -2.79
N GLU A 69 9.57 14.55 -3.45
CA GLU A 69 9.65 14.81 -4.89
C GLU A 69 9.02 13.67 -5.70
N ILE A 70 9.26 12.42 -5.31
CA ILE A 70 8.69 11.25 -5.97
C ILE A 70 7.17 11.24 -5.84
N ALA A 71 6.66 11.53 -4.64
CA ALA A 71 5.25 11.64 -4.32
C ALA A 71 4.56 12.71 -5.18
N THR A 72 5.18 13.88 -5.28
CA THR A 72 4.72 14.97 -6.17
C THR A 72 4.69 14.53 -7.64
N ILE A 73 5.76 13.90 -8.14
CA ILE A 73 5.84 13.40 -9.53
C ILE A 73 4.76 12.34 -9.81
N ALA A 74 4.43 11.52 -8.81
CA ALA A 74 3.43 10.47 -8.94
C ALA A 74 1.98 11.01 -8.92
N GLY A 75 1.77 12.30 -8.64
CA GLY A 75 0.46 12.91 -8.45
C GLY A 75 -0.14 12.67 -7.06
N TRP A 76 0.69 12.29 -6.09
CA TRP A 76 0.28 11.94 -4.73
C TRP A 76 1.16 12.65 -3.70
N PRO A 77 1.13 14.00 -3.62
CA PRO A 77 1.98 14.74 -2.70
C PRO A 77 1.75 14.30 -1.25
N ILE A 78 2.82 14.28 -0.44
CA ILE A 78 2.72 13.95 0.98
C ILE A 78 1.97 15.10 1.68
N PRO A 79 0.91 14.79 2.44
CA PRO A 79 0.22 15.75 3.29
C PRO A 79 1.16 16.59 4.15
N LYS A 80 1.03 17.92 4.16
CA LYS A 80 1.71 18.81 5.12
C LYS A 80 0.70 19.57 5.97
N ALA A 81 1.12 19.99 7.17
CA ALA A 81 0.28 20.73 8.09
C ALA A 81 -0.06 22.13 7.52
N GLY A 82 -1.36 22.43 7.40
CA GLY A 82 -1.84 23.72 6.88
C GLY A 82 -2.09 23.73 5.37
N ASP A 83 -1.84 22.63 4.66
CA ASP A 83 -2.28 22.50 3.28
C ASP A 83 -3.82 22.41 3.24
N GLU A 84 -4.46 23.36 2.56
CA GLU A 84 -5.83 23.19 2.09
C GLU A 84 -5.78 22.11 0.99
N TYR A 85 -5.98 20.85 1.39
CA TYR A 85 -6.20 19.78 0.42
C TYR A 85 -7.33 20.21 -0.50
N PHE A 86 -7.18 19.92 -1.80
CA PHE A 86 -8.25 19.68 -2.78
C PHE A 86 -8.43 20.60 -3.99
N GLU A 87 -7.70 21.70 -4.21
CA GLU A 87 -8.02 22.50 -5.40
C GLU A 87 -7.29 22.11 -6.71
N GLU A 88 -6.07 21.53 -6.66
CA GLU A 88 -5.30 21.22 -7.88
C GLU A 88 -4.53 19.89 -7.79
N SER A 89 -5.24 18.76 -7.64
CA SER A 89 -4.62 17.43 -7.79
C SER A 89 -4.85 16.89 -9.20
N ASP A 90 -3.77 16.67 -9.95
CA ASP A 90 -3.79 15.94 -11.24
C ASP A 90 -4.01 14.42 -11.06
N ALA A 91 -4.33 13.95 -9.85
CA ALA A 91 -4.61 12.54 -9.58
C ALA A 91 -5.86 12.08 -10.32
N GLU A 92 -5.89 10.80 -10.74
CA GLU A 92 -7.00 10.22 -11.49
C GLU A 92 -8.34 10.34 -10.71
N PHE A 93 -8.31 10.57 -9.38
CA PHE A 93 -9.44 10.59 -8.44
C PHE A 93 -10.11 11.97 -8.21
N SER A 94 -9.76 13.04 -8.93
CA SER A 94 -10.21 14.41 -8.61
C SER A 94 -11.74 14.61 -8.53
N ASP A 95 -12.51 13.87 -9.32
CA ASP A 95 -13.98 13.96 -9.39
C ASP A 95 -14.71 12.84 -8.63
N GLU A 96 -14.00 12.08 -7.78
CA GLU A 96 -14.49 10.84 -7.15
C GLU A 96 -14.70 10.99 -5.62
N PRO A 97 -15.54 10.14 -4.99
CA PRO A 97 -15.74 10.19 -3.54
C PRO A 97 -14.43 10.05 -2.76
N TRP A 98 -14.29 10.82 -1.68
CA TRP A 98 -13.15 10.69 -0.80
C TRP A 98 -13.23 9.42 0.04
N THR A 99 -12.14 8.65 0.05
CA THR A 99 -11.99 7.41 0.80
C THR A 99 -10.53 7.26 1.24
N LEU A 100 -10.23 6.24 2.05
CA LEU A 100 -8.84 5.88 2.31
C LEU A 100 -8.07 5.47 1.04
N LEU A 101 -8.75 4.93 0.01
CA LEU A 101 -8.10 4.37 -1.18
C LEU A 101 -7.53 5.41 -2.14
N ASN A 102 -7.99 6.66 -2.03
CA ASN A 102 -7.45 7.84 -2.72
C ASN A 102 -6.78 8.81 -1.73
N HIS A 103 -6.44 8.35 -0.52
CA HIS A 103 -5.61 9.12 0.39
C HIS A 103 -4.12 9.01 -0.03
N PRO A 104 -3.36 10.12 -0.17
CA PRO A 104 -1.98 10.07 -0.63
C PRO A 104 -1.08 9.15 0.19
N VAL A 105 -1.16 9.23 1.54
CA VAL A 105 -0.39 8.36 2.43
C VAL A 105 -0.72 6.88 2.19
N TYR A 106 -1.97 6.54 1.88
CA TYR A 106 -2.34 5.15 1.58
C TYR A 106 -1.68 4.67 0.28
N ILE A 107 -1.78 5.45 -0.80
CA ILE A 107 -1.17 5.10 -2.09
C ILE A 107 0.35 4.96 -1.97
N ILE A 108 1.01 5.94 -1.32
CA ILE A 108 2.46 5.96 -1.10
C ILE A 108 2.90 4.74 -0.30
N THR A 109 2.29 4.50 0.86
CA THR A 109 2.71 3.42 1.77
C THR A 109 2.45 2.05 1.14
N ARG A 110 1.30 1.83 0.48
CA ARG A 110 1.03 0.59 -0.25
C ARG A 110 2.01 0.36 -1.41
N GLY A 111 2.38 1.42 -2.14
CA GLY A 111 3.34 1.34 -3.24
C GLY A 111 4.74 0.97 -2.78
N LEU A 112 5.21 1.59 -1.68
CA LEU A 112 6.48 1.24 -1.04
C LEU A 112 6.48 -0.18 -0.47
N MET A 113 5.40 -0.60 0.19
CA MET A 113 5.26 -1.98 0.70
C MET A 113 5.30 -3.01 -0.42
N ARG A 114 4.67 -2.73 -1.57
CA ARG A 114 4.78 -3.57 -2.77
C ARG A 114 6.23 -3.69 -3.26
N CYS A 115 6.96 -2.58 -3.34
CA CYS A 115 8.39 -2.59 -3.71
C CYS A 115 9.23 -3.41 -2.71
N LEU A 116 8.98 -3.23 -1.41
CA LEU A 116 9.66 -3.95 -0.33
C LEU A 116 9.46 -5.47 -0.48
N GLN A 117 8.21 -5.91 -0.62
CA GLN A 117 7.86 -7.31 -0.77
C GLN A 117 8.46 -7.93 -2.04
N GLU A 118 8.45 -7.20 -3.16
CA GLU A 118 9.05 -7.67 -4.41
C GLU A 118 10.57 -7.87 -4.27
N HIS A 119 11.30 -6.88 -3.74
CA HIS A 119 12.73 -7.01 -3.56
C HIS A 119 13.08 -8.10 -2.55
N LEU A 120 12.35 -8.17 -1.43
CA LEU A 120 12.55 -9.17 -0.39
C LEU A 120 12.30 -10.58 -0.92
N GLY A 121 11.24 -10.80 -1.70
CA GLY A 121 10.95 -12.11 -2.31
C GLY A 121 12.07 -12.59 -3.22
N ARG A 122 12.75 -11.68 -3.94
CA ARG A 122 13.91 -12.01 -4.76
C ARG A 122 15.16 -12.31 -3.94
N VAL A 123 15.37 -11.60 -2.84
CA VAL A 123 16.45 -11.90 -1.89
C VAL A 123 16.24 -13.27 -1.26
N ILE A 124 15.04 -13.56 -0.75
CA ILE A 124 14.69 -14.87 -0.17
C ILE A 124 14.88 -16.01 -1.17
N ALA A 125 14.60 -15.79 -2.45
CA ALA A 125 14.83 -16.82 -3.48
C ALA A 125 16.32 -17.11 -3.71
N GLU A 126 17.21 -16.15 -3.41
CA GLU A 126 18.66 -16.28 -3.57
C GLU A 126 19.35 -16.76 -2.28
N THR A 127 18.82 -16.40 -1.11
CA THR A 127 19.40 -16.69 0.20
C THR A 127 18.69 -17.85 0.89
N GLN A 128 19.42 -18.71 1.61
CA GLN A 128 18.85 -19.85 2.34
C GLN A 128 18.32 -19.40 3.73
N ILE A 129 17.39 -18.43 3.75
CA ILE A 129 16.82 -17.88 4.98
C ILE A 129 15.93 -18.93 5.66
N SER A 130 15.97 -18.99 7.00
CA SER A 130 15.08 -19.88 7.76
C SER A 130 13.59 -19.53 7.52
N PRO A 131 12.71 -20.54 7.34
CA PRO A 131 11.28 -20.28 7.14
C PRO A 131 10.61 -19.49 8.27
N SER A 132 11.09 -19.65 9.51
CA SER A 132 10.61 -18.88 10.67
C SER A 132 10.93 -17.40 10.53
N LEU A 133 12.14 -17.04 10.10
CA LEU A 133 12.53 -15.64 9.90
C LEU A 133 11.74 -15.01 8.74
N VAL A 134 11.54 -15.74 7.64
CA VAL A 134 10.70 -15.28 6.52
C VAL A 134 9.27 -15.00 6.99
N TRP A 135 8.68 -15.91 7.76
CA TRP A 135 7.35 -15.74 8.32
C TRP A 135 7.28 -14.52 9.25
N ASP A 136 8.25 -14.38 10.16
CA ASP A 136 8.28 -13.27 11.12
C ASP A 136 8.47 -11.91 10.44
N ILE A 137 9.23 -11.84 9.35
CA ILE A 137 9.35 -10.62 8.54
C ILE A 137 8.02 -10.33 7.83
N SER A 138 7.43 -11.33 7.16
CA SER A 138 6.15 -11.16 6.46
C SER A 138 5.03 -10.71 7.39
N LYS A 139 4.95 -11.28 8.59
CA LYS A 139 4.00 -10.89 9.63
C LYS A 139 4.19 -9.42 10.03
N THR A 140 5.44 -9.01 10.31
CA THR A 140 5.71 -7.62 10.71
C THR A 140 5.43 -6.64 9.56
N ILE A 141 5.68 -6.99 8.30
CA ILE A 141 5.29 -6.18 7.13
C ILE A 141 3.76 -5.98 7.09
N GLY A 142 2.99 -7.05 7.33
CA GLY A 142 1.53 -6.99 7.40
C GLY A 142 1.03 -6.06 8.52
N GLU A 143 1.55 -6.24 9.74
CA GLU A 143 1.23 -5.38 10.89
C GLU A 143 1.60 -3.90 10.62
N THR A 144 2.76 -3.66 10.01
CA THR A 144 3.20 -2.30 9.64
C THR A 144 2.23 -1.65 8.67
N SER A 145 1.83 -2.38 7.61
CA SER A 145 0.90 -1.89 6.59
C SER A 145 -0.46 -1.56 7.21
N PHE A 146 -0.92 -2.38 8.16
CA PHE A 146 -2.15 -2.15 8.90
C PHE A 146 -2.10 -0.85 9.72
N PHE A 147 -1.05 -0.63 10.51
CA PHE A 147 -0.90 0.60 11.28
C PHE A 147 -0.78 1.86 10.40
N MET A 148 -0.12 1.79 9.25
CA MET A 148 -0.06 2.92 8.31
C MET A 148 -1.45 3.27 7.76
N ALA A 149 -2.25 2.26 7.40
CA ALA A 149 -3.61 2.47 6.91
C ALA A 149 -4.53 3.07 7.99
N LEU A 150 -4.44 2.59 9.23
CA LEU A 150 -5.16 3.19 10.36
C LEU A 150 -4.70 4.62 10.63
N GLY A 151 -3.40 4.90 10.53
CA GLY A 151 -2.87 6.25 10.70
C GLY A 151 -3.46 7.24 9.69
N ALA A 152 -3.48 6.85 8.41
CA ALA A 152 -4.08 7.65 7.34
C ALA A 152 -5.59 7.86 7.57
N ASN A 153 -6.32 6.79 7.89
CA ASN A 153 -7.76 6.90 8.14
C ASN A 153 -8.09 7.76 9.37
N SER A 154 -7.36 7.61 10.47
CA SER A 154 -7.54 8.48 11.64
C SER A 154 -7.20 9.95 11.34
N THR A 155 -6.28 10.20 10.40
CA THR A 155 -5.96 11.57 9.95
C THR A 155 -7.18 12.20 9.26
N ASP A 156 -7.83 11.46 8.35
CA ASP A 156 -9.06 11.91 7.68
C ASP A 156 -10.23 12.15 8.66
N LEU A 157 -10.34 11.30 9.69
CA LEU A 157 -11.36 11.43 10.73
C LEU A 157 -11.05 12.54 11.75
N SER A 158 -9.96 13.29 11.57
CA SER A 158 -9.48 14.32 12.51
C SER A 158 -9.19 13.78 13.92
N GLU A 159 -8.87 12.50 14.03
CA GLU A 159 -8.46 11.83 15.27
C GLU A 159 -6.93 11.92 15.44
N ASP A 160 -6.40 13.14 15.53
CA ASP A 160 -4.96 13.42 15.38
C ASP A 160 -4.08 12.61 16.37
N LEU A 161 -4.52 12.45 17.63
CA LEU A 161 -3.78 11.64 18.61
C LEU A 161 -3.76 10.15 18.27
N LEU A 162 -4.85 9.62 17.72
CA LEU A 162 -4.92 8.22 17.30
C LEU A 162 -4.06 8.00 16.05
N ALA A 163 -4.13 8.92 15.09
CA ALA A 163 -3.26 8.93 13.91
C ALA A 163 -1.78 8.89 14.32
N ARG A 164 -1.37 9.78 15.25
CA ARG A 164 -0.01 9.82 15.80
C ARG A 164 0.41 8.49 16.44
N CYS A 165 -0.45 7.86 17.22
CA CYS A 165 -0.17 6.56 17.83
C CYS A 165 0.04 5.47 16.78
N ASN A 166 -0.83 5.41 15.76
CA ASN A 166 -0.73 4.45 14.67
C ASN A 166 0.56 4.64 13.86
N TYR A 167 0.93 5.87 13.49
CA TYR A 167 2.19 6.13 12.80
C TYR A 167 3.42 5.78 13.64
N LYS A 168 3.39 6.02 14.95
CA LYS A 168 4.48 5.57 15.86
C LYS A 168 4.57 4.05 15.92
N MET A 169 3.44 3.33 15.92
CA MET A 169 3.44 1.87 15.86
C MET A 169 3.98 1.33 14.54
N ALA A 170 3.62 1.94 13.42
CA ALA A 170 4.24 1.63 12.15
C ALA A 170 5.77 1.85 12.19
N ALA A 171 6.25 2.96 12.76
CA ALA A 171 7.68 3.24 12.90
C ALA A 171 8.41 2.22 13.81
N VAL A 172 7.79 1.77 14.90
CA VAL A 172 8.34 0.69 15.75
C VAL A 172 8.45 -0.60 14.95
N LYS A 173 7.41 -0.98 14.20
CA LYS A 173 7.42 -2.19 13.37
C LYS A 173 8.44 -2.13 12.23
N LEU A 174 8.69 -0.95 11.67
CA LEU A 174 9.77 -0.75 10.70
C LEU A 174 11.16 -0.97 11.33
N ASN A 175 11.38 -0.54 12.58
CA ASN A 175 12.63 -0.87 13.28
C ASN A 175 12.77 -2.38 13.50
N GLU A 176 11.68 -3.09 13.83
CA GLU A 176 11.68 -4.56 13.92
C GLU A 176 12.03 -5.21 12.57
N ILE A 177 11.50 -4.68 11.45
CA ILE A 177 11.88 -5.14 10.10
C ILE A 177 13.37 -4.93 9.87
N MET A 178 13.93 -3.74 10.16
CA MET A 178 15.36 -3.47 10.01
C MET A 178 16.22 -4.44 10.81
N ALA A 179 15.84 -4.73 12.04
CA ALA A 179 16.56 -5.70 12.89
C ALA A 179 16.54 -7.10 12.26
N LYS A 180 15.38 -7.60 11.84
CA LYS A 180 15.25 -8.92 11.19
C LYS A 180 15.98 -8.98 9.85
N LEU A 181 16.00 -7.90 9.08
CA LEU A 181 16.75 -7.82 7.83
C LEU A 181 18.26 -7.93 8.05
N SER A 182 18.76 -7.53 9.22
CA SER A 182 20.19 -7.67 9.57
C SER A 182 20.60 -9.12 9.87
N GLU A 183 19.63 -9.99 10.13
CA GLU A 183 19.84 -11.44 10.30
C GLU A 183 19.93 -12.18 8.96
N ILE A 184 19.59 -11.51 7.84
CA ILE A 184 19.67 -12.10 6.51
C ILE A 184 21.11 -12.07 6.02
N GLU A 185 21.62 -13.23 5.60
CA GLU A 185 22.93 -13.33 4.95
C GLU A 185 23.01 -12.43 3.69
N THR A 186 24.17 -11.81 3.48
CA THR A 186 24.36 -10.96 2.30
C THR A 186 24.28 -11.81 1.03
N PRO A 187 23.41 -11.46 0.06
CA PRO A 187 23.31 -12.20 -1.19
C PRO A 187 24.65 -12.22 -1.94
N ALA A 188 24.98 -13.35 -2.57
CA ALA A 188 26.24 -13.52 -3.27
C ALA A 188 26.29 -12.72 -4.58
N SER A 189 25.14 -12.48 -5.23
CA SER A 189 25.08 -11.75 -6.48
C SER A 189 25.09 -10.23 -6.29
N ILE A 190 25.66 -9.52 -7.25
CA ILE A 190 25.62 -8.04 -7.30
C ILE A 190 24.17 -7.55 -7.30
N GLN A 191 23.27 -8.27 -7.99
CA GLN A 191 21.86 -7.92 -8.05
C GLN A 191 21.17 -8.10 -6.69
N GLY A 192 21.47 -9.18 -5.96
CA GLY A 192 20.96 -9.42 -4.62
C GLY A 192 21.46 -8.38 -3.61
N ALA A 193 22.75 -8.01 -3.67
CA ALA A 193 23.30 -6.94 -2.86
C ALA A 193 22.63 -5.59 -3.12
N GLU A 194 22.38 -5.26 -4.40
CA GLU A 194 21.64 -4.07 -4.80
C GLU A 194 20.18 -4.10 -4.32
N ARG A 195 19.53 -5.27 -4.35
CA ARG A 195 18.17 -5.44 -3.78
C ARG A 195 18.15 -5.20 -2.28
N MET A 196 19.15 -5.68 -1.54
CA MET A 196 19.27 -5.39 -0.10
C MET A 196 19.45 -3.89 0.17
N ARG A 197 20.22 -3.17 -0.66
CA ARG A 197 20.32 -1.70 -0.55
C ARG A 197 18.96 -1.03 -0.77
N ARG A 198 18.19 -1.47 -1.77
CA ARG A 198 16.85 -0.93 -2.07
C ARG A 198 15.86 -1.23 -0.95
N ILE A 199 15.87 -2.44 -0.40
CA ILE A 199 15.05 -2.80 0.77
C ILE A 199 15.33 -1.83 1.92
N ASN A 200 16.60 -1.61 2.26
CA ASN A 200 16.97 -0.69 3.34
C ASN A 200 16.53 0.75 3.06
N ALA A 201 16.68 1.22 1.81
CA ALA A 201 16.21 2.56 1.42
C ALA A 201 14.68 2.69 1.57
N ILE A 202 13.91 1.69 1.14
CA ILE A 202 12.44 1.67 1.27
C ILE A 202 12.02 1.70 2.74
N VAL A 203 12.62 0.85 3.59
CA VAL A 203 12.30 0.80 5.02
C VAL A 203 12.64 2.11 5.70
N PHE A 204 13.76 2.75 5.34
CA PHE A 204 14.14 4.05 5.86
C PHE A 204 13.17 5.16 5.42
N ASP A 205 12.81 5.21 4.13
CA ASP A 205 11.87 6.18 3.59
C ASP A 205 10.47 6.03 4.26
N LEU A 206 9.98 4.80 4.40
CA LEU A 206 8.74 4.49 5.12
C LEU A 206 8.80 4.95 6.59
N ARG A 207 9.93 4.72 7.26
CA ARG A 207 10.10 5.07 8.67
C ARG A 207 10.12 6.58 8.84
N GLN A 208 10.83 7.28 7.97
CA GLN A 208 10.88 8.74 7.99
C GLN A 208 9.50 9.34 7.72
N LEU A 209 8.76 8.80 6.73
CA LEU A 209 7.38 9.20 6.46
C LEU A 209 6.50 9.07 7.70
N CYS A 210 6.50 7.91 8.38
CA CYS A 210 5.70 7.72 9.58
C CYS A 210 6.09 8.67 10.72
N LEU A 211 7.38 8.96 10.91
CA LEU A 211 7.82 9.90 11.95
C LEU A 211 7.36 11.33 11.64
N ASN A 212 7.49 11.78 10.38
CA ASN A 212 7.03 13.10 9.96
C ASN A 212 5.52 13.24 10.16
N LEU A 213 4.73 12.28 9.68
CA LEU A 213 3.27 12.29 9.85
C LEU A 213 2.87 12.27 11.33
N ALA A 214 3.57 11.51 12.17
CA ALA A 214 3.32 11.51 13.61
C ALA A 214 3.59 12.89 14.24
N GLU A 215 4.65 13.59 13.82
CA GLU A 215 4.99 14.95 14.27
C GLU A 215 3.95 15.97 13.81
N GLU A 216 3.52 15.91 12.55
CA GLU A 216 2.48 16.78 12.00
C GLU A 216 1.15 16.61 12.74
N SER A 217 0.76 15.37 13.08
CA SER A 217 -0.42 15.11 13.92
C SER A 217 -0.32 15.71 15.33
N ALA A 218 0.87 16.08 15.82
CA ALA A 218 1.01 16.81 17.08
C ALA A 218 1.01 18.33 16.92
N ALA A 219 1.24 18.84 15.71
CA ALA A 219 1.40 20.26 15.43
C ALA A 219 0.07 21.01 15.25
N LYS A 220 -1.07 20.32 15.24
CA LYS A 220 -2.40 20.93 15.36
C LYS A 220 -2.71 21.14 16.85
N PRO A 221 -2.51 22.34 17.43
CA PRO A 221 -2.98 22.58 18.79
C PRO A 221 -4.50 22.43 18.82
N ASN A 222 -5.00 21.74 19.85
CA ASN A 222 -6.41 21.75 20.21
C ASN A 222 -6.85 23.21 20.38
N ASN A 223 -7.53 23.76 19.38
CA ASN A 223 -8.40 24.91 19.60
C ASN A 223 -9.61 24.40 20.38
N LEU A 224 -9.46 24.33 21.70
CA LEU A 224 -10.55 24.31 22.67
C LEU A 224 -10.68 25.72 23.26
#